data_AF-A0A099ZLG1-F1
#
_entry.id   AF-A0A099ZLG1-F1
#
_cell.length_a   1.000
_cell.length_b   1.000
_cell.length_c   1.000
_cell.angle_alpha   90.00
_cell.angle_beta   90.00
_cell.angle_gamma   90.00
#
_symmetry.space_group_name_H-M   'P 1'
#
loop_
_entity.id
_entity.type
_entity.pdbx_description
1 polymer ?
#
loop_
_entity_poly.entity_id
_entity_poly.type
_entity_poly.pdbx_seq_one_letter_code
_entity_poly.pdbx_strand_id
1 'polypeptide(L)'
;MDLKGICVLSLILVVALSTLAEAKVARSTKCQCNVAPKERSNCGHPGITSEECRRAGCCFSASVPGVPWCFTPKQRRVRKVCPTNVRARVNCGYPGITAEQCEKRGCCFMAHPAGVPWCFYRRTVPE
;
A
#
# COMPACT_ATOMS: atom_id res chain seq x y z
N MET A 1 -27.31 39.97 10.47
CA MET A 1 -26.38 39.38 9.48
C MET A 1 -27.10 39.39 8.15
N ASP A 2 -26.65 40.20 7.19
CA ASP A 2 -27.28 40.28 5.87
C ASP A 2 -27.18 38.96 5.10
N LEU A 3 -28.12 38.75 4.18
CA LEU A 3 -28.20 37.57 3.31
C LEU A 3 -26.86 37.27 2.61
N LYS A 4 -26.13 38.33 2.23
CA LYS A 4 -24.76 38.24 1.69
C LYS A 4 -23.77 37.61 2.68
N GLY A 5 -23.83 37.97 3.95
CA GLY A 5 -22.98 37.40 5.00
C GLY A 5 -23.29 35.94 5.27
N ILE A 6 -24.57 35.54 5.20
CA ILE A 6 -24.99 34.14 5.35
C ILE A 6 -24.46 33.30 4.17
N CYS A 7 -24.60 33.78 2.93
CA CYS A 7 -24.08 33.07 1.75
C CYS A 7 -22.56 32.91 1.79
N VAL A 8 -21.83 33.95 2.20
CA VAL A 8 -20.37 33.89 2.32
C VAL A 8 -19.95 32.88 3.40
N LEU A 9 -20.61 32.86 4.55
CA LEU A 9 -20.33 31.89 5.61
C LEU A 9 -20.65 30.45 5.17
N SER A 10 -21.75 30.23 4.45
CA SER A 10 -22.10 28.91 3.90
C SER A 10 -21.07 28.43 2.87
N LEU A 11 -20.60 29.31 1.98
CA LEU A 11 -19.56 28.97 1.01
C LEU A 11 -18.23 28.62 1.70
N ILE A 12 -17.83 29.39 2.72
CA ILE A 12 -16.62 29.11 3.50
C ILE A 12 -16.74 27.76 4.22
N LEU A 13 -17.90 27.45 4.80
CA LEU A 13 -18.14 26.20 5.50
C LEU A 13 -18.06 24.99 4.54
N VAL A 14 -18.65 25.09 3.34
CA VAL A 14 -18.60 24.04 2.32
C VAL A 14 -17.18 23.81 1.81
N VAL A 15 -16.41 24.88 1.58
CA VAL A 15 -15.00 24.77 1.16
C VAL A 15 -14.15 24.14 2.27
N ALA A 16 -14.36 24.50 3.53
CA ALA A 16 -13.64 23.92 4.66
C ALA A 16 -14.00 22.44 4.90
N LEU A 17 -15.25 22.03 4.69
CA LEU A 17 -15.66 20.62 4.74
C LEU A 17 -15.02 19.79 3.61
N SER A 18 -14.78 20.41 2.45
CA SER A 18 -14.20 19.74 1.29
C SER A 18 -12.70 19.41 1.47
N THR A 19 -11.97 20.20 2.27
CA THR A 19 -10.52 19.97 2.52
C THR A 19 -10.24 18.91 3.60
N LEU A 20 -11.24 18.52 4.40
CA LEU A 20 -11.13 17.42 5.37
C LEU A 20 -11.22 16.02 4.73
N ALA A 21 -11.61 15.94 3.44
CA ALA A 21 -11.73 14.70 2.69
C ALA A 21 -10.40 14.23 2.06
N GLU A 22 -9.25 14.68 2.57
CA GLU A 22 -7.96 14.06 2.24
C GLU A 22 -7.86 12.68 2.90
N ALA A 23 -8.45 11.70 2.21
CA ALA A 23 -7.82 10.45 1.84
C ALA A 23 -6.77 9.93 2.85
N LYS A 24 -7.24 9.27 3.92
CA LYS A 24 -6.47 8.15 4.47
C LYS A 24 -6.46 7.00 3.46
N VAL A 25 -5.73 7.17 2.37
CA VAL A 25 -5.19 6.04 1.59
C VAL A 25 -4.05 5.46 2.43
N ALA A 26 -4.45 4.83 3.53
CA ALA A 26 -3.56 4.15 4.43
C ALA A 26 -3.17 2.80 3.81
N ARG A 27 -1.85 2.64 3.62
CA ARG A 27 -1.12 1.51 3.02
C ARG A 27 -1.30 1.36 1.52
N SER A 28 -0.17 1.45 0.82
CA SER A 28 0.04 0.74 -0.45
C SER A 28 -0.07 -0.76 -0.18
N THR A 29 -1.29 -1.28 -0.13
CA THR A 29 -1.60 -2.71 -0.05
C THR A 29 -1.69 -3.21 -1.47
N LYS A 30 -0.61 -3.84 -1.95
CA LYS A 30 -0.70 -4.61 -3.20
C LYS A 30 -1.78 -5.69 -3.00
N CYS A 31 -2.76 -5.76 -3.87
CA CYS A 31 -3.72 -6.85 -3.90
C CYS A 31 -3.04 -8.13 -4.42
N GLN A 32 -3.40 -9.30 -3.89
CA GLN A 32 -2.87 -10.59 -4.36
C GLN A 32 -3.98 -11.61 -4.65
N CYS A 33 -3.75 -12.41 -5.69
CA CYS A 33 -4.65 -13.49 -6.11
C CYS A 33 -4.32 -14.85 -5.47
N ASN A 34 -3.24 -14.93 -4.68
CA ASN A 34 -2.94 -16.13 -3.91
C ASN A 34 -3.84 -16.18 -2.67
N VAL A 35 -5.06 -16.66 -2.88
CA VAL A 35 -6.09 -16.87 -1.87
C VAL A 35 -6.43 -18.35 -1.84
N ALA A 36 -6.37 -18.96 -0.65
CA ALA A 36 -6.71 -20.35 -0.46
C ALA A 36 -8.14 -20.61 -1.00
N PRO A 37 -8.39 -21.71 -1.75
CA PRO A 37 -9.69 -21.96 -2.36
C PRO A 37 -10.90 -21.79 -1.43
N LYS A 38 -10.77 -22.25 -0.18
CA LYS A 38 -11.80 -22.17 0.86
C LYS A 38 -12.05 -20.75 1.41
N GLU A 39 -11.09 -19.85 1.25
CA GLU A 39 -11.19 -18.44 1.68
C GLU A 39 -11.68 -17.51 0.55
N ARG A 40 -11.93 -18.04 -0.66
CA ARG A 40 -12.32 -17.23 -1.80
C ARG A 40 -13.75 -16.71 -1.63
N SER A 41 -13.89 -15.39 -1.66
CA SER A 41 -15.20 -14.74 -1.76
C SER A 41 -15.53 -14.45 -3.22
N ASN A 42 -16.73 -14.80 -3.65
CA ASN A 42 -17.17 -14.59 -5.03
C ASN A 42 -17.12 -13.09 -5.42
N CYS A 43 -16.68 -12.80 -6.65
CA CYS A 43 -16.63 -11.45 -7.20
C CYS A 43 -17.37 -11.28 -8.55
N GLY A 44 -17.77 -12.38 -9.18
CA GLY A 44 -18.43 -12.35 -10.49
C GLY A 44 -19.81 -12.97 -10.50
N HIS A 45 -20.51 -12.86 -11.63
CA HIS A 45 -21.75 -13.61 -11.87
C HIS A 45 -21.44 -15.06 -12.30
N PRO A 46 -22.40 -16.00 -12.21
CA PRO A 46 -22.26 -17.32 -12.78
C PRO A 46 -21.91 -17.26 -14.28
N GLY A 47 -21.00 -18.11 -14.73
CA GLY A 47 -20.57 -18.15 -16.14
C GLY A 47 -19.65 -17.00 -16.58
N ILE A 48 -19.22 -16.11 -15.68
CA ILE A 48 -18.29 -15.04 -16.01
C ILE A 48 -17.01 -15.56 -16.65
N THR A 49 -16.56 -14.90 -17.72
CA THR A 49 -15.30 -15.26 -18.37
C THR A 49 -14.10 -14.83 -17.52
N SER A 50 -12.95 -15.46 -17.76
CA SER A 50 -11.70 -15.05 -17.10
C SER A 50 -11.33 -13.59 -17.37
N GLU A 51 -11.69 -13.07 -18.54
CA GLU A 51 -11.34 -11.71 -18.96
C GLU A 51 -12.23 -10.68 -18.27
N GLU A 52 -13.55 -10.92 -18.23
CA GLU A 52 -14.50 -10.07 -17.52
C GLU A 52 -14.18 -10.02 -16.02
N CYS A 53 -13.85 -11.17 -15.41
CA CYS A 53 -13.47 -11.23 -14.00
C CYS A 53 -12.24 -10.35 -13.69
N ARG A 54 -11.20 -10.41 -14.52
CA ARG A 54 -10.00 -9.58 -14.34
C ARG A 54 -10.29 -8.10 -14.58
N ARG A 55 -11.11 -7.79 -15.58
CA ARG A 55 -11.56 -6.41 -15.87
C ARG A 55 -12.36 -5.81 -14.72
N ALA A 56 -13.11 -6.64 -13.99
CA ALA A 56 -13.80 -6.25 -12.75
C ALA A 56 -12.85 -6.03 -11.55
N GLY A 57 -11.53 -6.15 -11.74
CA GLY A 57 -10.52 -5.97 -10.68
C GLY A 57 -10.35 -7.20 -9.78
N CYS A 58 -10.83 -8.37 -10.23
CA CYS A 58 -10.81 -9.60 -9.47
C CYS A 58 -9.86 -10.65 -10.01
N CYS A 59 -9.69 -11.71 -9.21
CA CYS A 59 -8.81 -12.82 -9.52
C CYS A 59 -9.60 -13.96 -10.13
N PHE A 60 -9.02 -14.62 -11.15
CA PHE A 60 -9.63 -15.78 -11.79
C PHE A 60 -8.77 -17.03 -11.65
N SER A 61 -9.34 -18.14 -11.15
CA SER A 61 -8.71 -19.46 -11.10
C SER A 61 -9.76 -20.57 -11.07
N ALA A 62 -9.84 -21.33 -12.16
CA ALA A 62 -10.73 -22.48 -12.32
C ALA A 62 -10.11 -23.82 -11.87
N SER A 63 -8.96 -23.77 -11.18
CA SER A 63 -8.14 -24.95 -10.86
C SER A 63 -8.74 -25.85 -9.78
N VAL A 64 -9.74 -25.37 -9.04
CA VAL A 64 -10.41 -26.10 -7.95
C VAL A 64 -11.92 -26.02 -8.16
N PRO A 65 -12.65 -27.14 -8.25
CA PRO A 65 -14.11 -27.15 -8.36
C PRO A 65 -14.77 -26.82 -7.01
N GLY A 66 -16.04 -26.42 -7.04
CA GLY A 66 -16.84 -26.18 -5.82
C GLY A 66 -16.49 -24.91 -5.04
N VAL A 67 -15.65 -24.04 -5.59
CA VAL A 67 -15.28 -22.73 -5.03
C VAL A 67 -15.43 -21.64 -6.10
N PRO A 68 -15.54 -20.35 -5.71
CA PRO A 68 -15.60 -19.27 -6.69
C PRO A 68 -14.35 -19.23 -7.59
N TRP A 69 -14.57 -19.27 -8.90
CA TRP A 69 -13.51 -19.13 -9.88
C TRP A 69 -13.13 -17.67 -10.10
N CYS A 70 -14.11 -16.77 -10.08
CA CYS A 70 -13.90 -15.33 -9.97
C CYS A 70 -14.04 -14.89 -8.52
N PHE A 71 -12.95 -14.44 -7.91
CA PHE A 71 -12.91 -14.13 -6.48
C PHE A 71 -12.21 -12.81 -6.18
N THR A 72 -12.58 -12.21 -5.04
CA THR A 72 -12.00 -10.96 -4.59
C THR A 72 -10.52 -11.14 -4.25
N PRO A 73 -9.64 -10.21 -4.64
CA PRO A 73 -8.25 -10.26 -4.24
C PRO A 73 -8.13 -9.99 -2.73
N LYS A 74 -7.14 -10.61 -2.10
CA LYS A 74 -6.82 -10.35 -0.69
C LYS A 74 -5.79 -9.23 -0.61
N GLN A 75 -5.94 -8.33 0.36
CA GLN A 75 -4.89 -7.34 0.63
C GLN A 75 -3.61 -8.06 1.09
N ARG A 76 -2.50 -7.83 0.39
CA ARG A 76 -1.20 -8.30 0.84
C ARG A 76 -0.73 -7.41 1.98
N ARG A 77 -0.76 -7.94 3.19
CA ARG A 77 -0.12 -7.31 4.33
C ARG A 77 1.38 -7.33 4.11
N VAL A 78 1.98 -6.14 4.20
CA VAL A 78 3.42 -5.96 4.06
C VAL A 78 3.94 -5.06 5.18
N ARG A 79 5.17 -5.31 5.58
CA ARG A 79 5.91 -4.47 6.53
C ARG A 79 7.24 -4.05 5.94
N LYS A 80 7.71 -2.88 6.38
CA LYS A 80 9.03 -2.36 6.05
C LYS A 80 10.02 -2.82 7.12
N VAL A 81 11.06 -3.52 6.71
CA VAL A 81 12.12 -4.03 7.59
C VAL A 81 13.48 -3.50 7.17
N CYS A 82 14.41 -3.45 8.13
CA CYS A 82 15.81 -3.20 7.82
C CYS A 82 16.47 -4.51 7.39
N PRO A 83 16.94 -4.64 6.13
CA PRO A 83 17.63 -5.85 5.71
C PRO A 83 18.89 -6.08 6.56
N THR A 84 19.00 -7.26 7.16
CA THR A 84 20.20 -7.70 7.89
C THR A 84 21.32 -8.12 6.95
N ASN A 85 20.98 -8.72 5.80
CA ASN A 85 21.93 -9.06 4.77
C ASN A 85 22.58 -7.79 4.19
N VAL A 86 23.89 -7.68 4.37
CA VAL A 86 24.67 -6.50 3.99
C VAL A 86 24.71 -6.30 2.47
N ARG A 87 24.76 -7.39 1.68
CA ARG A 87 24.71 -7.33 0.20
C ARG A 87 23.39 -6.81 -0.33
N ALA A 88 22.36 -6.87 0.49
CA ALA A 88 21.01 -6.45 0.18
C ALA A 88 20.78 -4.95 0.43
N ARG A 89 21.73 -4.25 1.06
CA ARG A 89 21.65 -2.83 1.37
C ARG A 89 21.81 -1.99 0.11
N VAL A 90 20.85 -1.11 -0.13
CA VAL A 90 20.88 -0.12 -1.20
C VAL A 90 21.00 1.24 -0.54
N ASN A 91 21.99 2.03 -0.95
CA ASN A 91 22.31 3.32 -0.32
C ASN A 91 21.10 4.28 -0.37
N CYS A 92 20.79 4.92 0.76
CA CYS A 92 19.72 5.91 0.91
C CYS A 92 20.21 7.27 1.47
N GLY A 93 21.53 7.40 1.70
CA GLY A 93 22.14 8.57 2.31
C GLY A 93 23.32 9.10 1.50
N TYR A 94 24.28 9.66 2.22
CA TYR A 94 25.53 10.21 1.69
C TYR A 94 26.67 9.98 2.70
N PRO A 95 27.95 10.06 2.29
CA PRO A 95 29.08 9.93 3.21
C PRO A 95 28.99 10.92 4.38
N GLY A 96 29.22 10.44 5.61
CA GLY A 96 29.14 11.26 6.82
C GLY A 96 27.72 11.54 7.34
N ILE A 97 26.68 10.98 6.73
CA ILE A 97 25.30 11.10 7.24
C ILE A 97 25.18 10.53 8.67
N THR A 98 24.50 11.25 9.56
CA THR A 98 24.23 10.76 10.91
C THR A 98 23.09 9.73 10.93
N ALA A 99 23.02 8.92 11.98
CA ALA A 99 21.93 7.96 12.16
C ALA A 99 20.55 8.66 12.15
N GLU A 100 20.43 9.77 12.88
CA GLU A 100 19.20 10.57 12.96
C GLU A 100 18.78 11.12 11.58
N GLN A 101 19.73 11.69 10.82
CA GLN A 101 19.45 12.18 9.47
C GLN A 101 18.98 11.05 8.54
N CYS A 102 19.58 9.87 8.64
CA CYS A 102 19.19 8.70 7.86
C CYS A 102 17.78 8.21 8.22
N GLU A 103 17.48 8.10 9.51
CA GLU A 103 16.19 7.62 10.00
C GLU A 103 15.06 8.61 9.69
N LYS A 104 15.34 9.92 9.78
CA LYS A 104 14.41 10.99 9.37
C LYS A 104 14.05 10.91 7.88
N ARG A 105 14.95 10.38 7.04
CA ARG A 105 14.68 10.07 5.61
C ARG A 105 13.84 8.80 5.42
N GLY A 106 13.41 8.14 6.50
CA GLY A 106 12.64 6.90 6.45
C GLY A 106 13.49 5.66 6.16
N CYS A 107 14.81 5.75 6.28
CA CYS A 107 15.74 4.67 5.99
C CYS A 107 16.25 3.97 7.27
N CYS A 108 17.09 2.96 7.08
CA CYS A 108 17.74 2.22 8.15
C CYS A 108 19.18 2.68 8.26
N PHE A 109 19.69 2.76 9.49
CA PHE A 109 21.08 3.06 9.75
C PHE A 109 21.77 1.89 10.47
N MET A 110 22.91 1.45 9.94
CA MET A 110 23.79 0.49 10.61
C MET A 110 25.23 0.72 10.16
N ALA A 111 26.05 1.26 11.07
CA ALA A 111 27.44 1.65 10.81
C ALA A 111 28.43 0.47 10.78
N HIS A 112 28.00 -0.68 10.29
CA HIS A 112 28.83 -1.89 10.19
C HIS A 112 28.27 -2.86 9.13
N PRO A 113 29.14 -3.65 8.43
CA PRO A 113 30.60 -3.52 8.35
C PRO A 113 31.05 -2.27 7.59
N ALA A 114 32.36 -2.03 7.48
CA ALA A 114 32.90 -1.01 6.59
C ALA A 114 32.75 -1.44 5.11
N GLY A 115 32.86 -0.48 4.19
CA GLY A 115 32.80 -0.73 2.74
C GLY A 115 31.39 -0.99 2.19
N VAL A 116 30.35 -0.71 2.97
CA VAL A 116 28.94 -0.92 2.58
C VAL A 116 28.10 0.29 3.00
N PRO A 117 26.92 0.52 2.39
CA PRO A 117 26.06 1.62 2.79
C PRO A 117 25.62 1.49 4.25
N TRP A 118 25.95 2.49 5.07
CA TRP A 118 25.50 2.58 6.46
C TRP A 118 24.08 3.12 6.57
N CYS A 119 23.70 4.07 5.71
CA CYS A 119 22.32 4.48 5.52
C CYS A 119 21.74 3.78 4.28
N PHE A 120 20.69 2.97 4.47
CA PHE A 120 20.14 2.14 3.40
C PHE A 120 18.62 2.03 3.44
N TYR A 121 18.01 1.76 2.29
CA TYR A 121 16.57 1.61 2.17
C TYR A 121 16.02 0.43 2.98
N ARG A 122 14.83 0.64 3.54
CA ARG A 122 13.99 -0.45 4.09
C ARG A 122 13.53 -1.36 2.97
N ARG A 123 13.45 -2.65 3.23
CA ARG A 123 12.82 -3.63 2.33
C ARG A 123 11.37 -3.84 2.71
N THR A 124 10.53 -3.98 1.68
CA THR A 124 9.12 -4.35 1.87
C THR A 124 9.02 -5.87 1.79
N VAL A 125 8.60 -6.51 2.88
CA VAL A 125 8.40 -7.95 2.97
C VAL A 125 6.92 -8.26 3.23
N PRO A 126 6.40 -9.42 2.79
CA PRO A 126 5.13 -9.94 3.29
C PRO A 126 5.13 -9.97 4.83
N GLU A 127 3.99 -9.67 5.44
CA GLU A 127 3.77 -9.84 6.88
C GLU A 127 3.71 -11.32 7.26
#